data_AF-A0A9X3MW38-F1
#
_entry.id   AF-A0A9X3MW38-F1
#
_cell.length_a   1.000
_cell.length_b   1.000
_cell.length_c   1.000
_cell.angle_alpha   90.00
_cell.angle_beta   90.00
_cell.angle_gamma   90.00
#
_symmetry.space_group_name_H-M   'P 1'
#
loop_
_entity.id
_entity.type
_entity.pdbx_description
1 polymer ?
#
loop_
_entity_poly.entity_id
_entity_poly.type
_entity_poly.pdbx_seq_one_letter_code
_entity_poly.pdbx_strand_id
1 'polypeptide(L)'
;MTRIRCVPATTATCKSQIKVTIGRQLQLSGKRLTKGMRVSFRWSRGALATKLDHSRVGYVARVPPGTGAGSVNVTVSDRAGRRSNVKKITVTAPPAVTPNAPTAPGALPAPFQGNGMWIWELPRTEGGDVAAIAARAHAAQMSTVFIKSSDGASSRWDQFNAGLVQGLHANGLRACAWQFVYGNDPAGEAALGVDAVAAGADCLVIDAESQYEGKYAAAQQYIAALRAALGPGYPIGLTSFPYVDYHPRLPYSVFLAPGAAQVNLPQVYWKDIGGTVDAVSAHTLAANRIYGTPIAPLGQTYDNPPAEDIARFRSLWAAYGSGGLSWWSWQATGDAEWGVLGLPVEPVPAPPPDPGWPALVKGNKGDQVVWLQQHLASFDPAVTVSSTFDAATDTALRNFQTARNLPVTGTTDALTWQAVLSLPLQPVTWTKK
;
A
#
# COMPACT_ATOMS: atom_id res chain seq x y z
N MET A 1 26.03 19.04 17.50
CA MET A 1 26.15 17.63 17.11
C MET A 1 27.60 17.20 17.29
N THR A 2 27.83 16.16 18.09
CA THR A 2 29.16 15.61 18.41
C THR A 2 29.43 14.29 17.68
N ARG A 3 28.39 13.47 17.45
CA ARG A 3 28.53 12.13 16.85
C ARG A 3 27.36 11.80 15.92
N ILE A 4 27.61 10.98 14.90
CA ILE A 4 26.60 10.30 14.07
C ILE A 4 26.89 8.79 14.12
N ARG A 5 25.84 7.96 14.16
CA ARG A 5 25.89 6.49 14.06
C ARG A 5 24.79 5.97 13.14
N CYS A 6 24.98 4.78 12.57
CA CYS A 6 23.95 4.09 11.80
C CYS A 6 22.90 3.47 12.73
N VAL A 7 21.67 3.31 12.23
CA VAL A 7 20.59 2.60 12.94
C VAL A 7 20.08 1.45 12.06
N PRO A 8 20.09 0.19 12.54
CA PRO A 8 20.66 -0.29 13.80
C PRO A 8 22.20 -0.30 13.80
N ALA A 9 22.82 -0.17 14.98
CA ALA A 9 24.27 -0.06 15.15
C ALA A 9 25.06 -1.34 14.79
N THR A 10 24.35 -2.46 14.55
CA THR A 10 24.91 -3.80 14.28
C THR A 10 25.26 -4.07 12.82
N THR A 11 25.00 -3.14 11.90
CA THR A 11 25.33 -3.33 10.48
C THR A 11 26.85 -3.29 10.25
N ALA A 12 27.39 -4.35 9.61
CA ALA A 12 28.81 -4.53 9.33
C ALA A 12 29.46 -3.36 8.56
N THR A 13 28.66 -2.56 7.85
CA THR A 13 29.07 -1.39 7.07
C THR A 13 29.48 -0.17 7.90
N CYS A 14 29.31 -0.16 9.22
CA CYS A 14 29.51 1.03 10.07
C CYS A 14 30.71 0.96 11.03
N LYS A 15 31.63 0.00 10.85
CA LYS A 15 32.78 -0.18 11.74
C LYS A 15 33.95 0.79 11.51
N SER A 16 34.04 1.48 10.36
CA SER A 16 35.15 2.40 10.04
C SER A 16 34.75 3.70 9.32
N GLN A 17 33.67 3.69 8.53
CA GLN A 17 33.05 4.88 7.91
C GLN A 17 31.54 4.84 8.13
N ILE A 18 30.89 5.99 8.33
CA ILE A 18 29.43 6.05 8.45
C ILE A 18 28.84 5.90 7.06
N LYS A 19 28.57 4.65 6.66
CA LYS A 19 27.97 4.30 5.38
C LYS A 19 26.49 3.97 5.60
N VAL A 20 25.60 4.72 4.95
CA VAL A 20 24.16 4.62 5.14
C VAL A 20 23.45 4.62 3.79
N THR A 21 22.41 3.83 3.64
CA THR A 21 21.60 3.78 2.42
C THR A 21 20.55 4.90 2.44
N ILE A 22 20.21 5.48 1.29
CA ILE A 22 19.07 6.41 1.17
C ILE A 22 17.83 5.77 1.80
N GLY A 23 17.07 6.53 2.57
CA GLY A 23 15.92 6.02 3.31
C GLY A 23 16.25 5.45 4.70
N ARG A 24 17.50 5.10 5.02
CA ARG A 24 17.86 4.60 6.37
C ARG A 24 18.04 5.71 7.40
N GLN A 25 17.95 5.35 8.67
CA GLN A 25 18.11 6.27 9.80
C GLN A 25 19.56 6.38 10.26
N LEU A 26 19.90 7.59 10.70
CA LEU A 26 21.11 7.92 11.44
C LEU A 26 20.73 8.34 12.85
N GLN A 27 21.47 7.86 13.84
CA GLN A 27 21.42 8.37 15.21
C GLN A 27 22.39 9.55 15.32
N LEU A 28 21.89 10.69 15.81
CA LEU A 28 22.64 11.90 16.03
C LEU A 28 22.79 12.13 17.53
N SER A 29 24.00 12.42 17.98
CA SER A 29 24.26 12.77 19.38
C SER A 29 24.90 14.15 19.47
N GLY A 30 24.59 14.88 20.54
CA GLY A 30 25.18 16.17 20.82
C GLY A 30 24.39 16.98 21.84
N LYS A 31 25.02 18.02 22.35
CA LYS A 31 24.36 18.97 23.26
C LYS A 31 23.29 19.78 22.49
N ARG A 32 22.19 20.09 23.17
CA ARG A 32 21.10 20.95 22.70
C ARG A 32 20.41 20.46 21.42
N LEU A 33 20.46 19.17 21.12
CA LEU A 33 19.61 18.58 20.09
C LEU A 33 18.20 18.44 20.67
N THR A 34 17.18 18.84 19.90
CA THR A 34 15.78 18.67 20.26
C THR A 34 14.98 18.22 19.04
N LYS A 35 13.86 17.54 19.28
CA LYS A 35 12.93 17.12 18.22
C LYS A 35 12.46 18.34 17.41
N GLY A 36 12.39 18.18 16.09
CA GLY A 36 11.95 19.20 15.14
C GLY A 36 13.05 20.11 14.60
N MET A 37 14.30 20.00 15.08
CA MET A 37 15.45 20.68 14.46
C MET A 37 15.65 20.22 13.01
N ARG A 38 16.12 21.10 12.13
CA ARG A 38 16.36 20.76 10.72
C ARG A 38 17.67 20.01 10.59
N VAL A 39 17.66 18.85 9.95
CA VAL A 39 18.86 18.07 9.59
C VAL A 39 19.06 18.17 8.09
N SER A 40 20.13 18.83 7.67
CA SER A 40 20.45 19.08 6.26
C SER A 40 21.51 18.09 5.78
N PHE A 41 21.28 17.51 4.60
CA PHE A 41 22.14 16.59 3.86
C PHE A 41 22.59 17.31 2.59
N ARG A 42 23.88 17.63 2.46
CA ARG A 42 24.43 18.37 1.31
C ARG A 42 25.50 17.55 0.60
N TRP A 43 25.38 17.42 -0.72
CA TRP A 43 26.38 16.84 -1.62
C TRP A 43 26.79 17.86 -2.68
N SER A 44 27.70 17.49 -3.58
CA SER A 44 28.27 18.40 -4.58
C SER A 44 27.22 19.06 -5.49
N ARG A 45 26.13 18.36 -5.80
CA ARG A 45 25.10 18.79 -6.76
C ARG A 45 23.75 19.15 -6.12
N GLY A 46 23.65 19.19 -4.79
CA GLY A 46 22.35 19.47 -4.16
C GLY A 46 22.35 19.38 -2.63
N ALA A 47 21.21 19.74 -2.04
CA ALA A 47 20.96 19.55 -0.63
C ALA A 47 19.48 19.25 -0.37
N LEU A 48 19.22 18.34 0.56
CA LEU A 48 17.89 18.05 1.09
C LEU A 48 17.92 18.19 2.61
N ALA A 49 16.74 18.30 3.22
CA ALA A 49 16.63 18.35 4.67
C ALA A 49 15.45 17.54 5.17
N THR A 50 15.61 16.98 6.36
CA THR A 50 14.54 16.36 7.14
C THR A 50 14.47 17.02 8.52
N LYS A 51 13.54 16.56 9.37
CA LYS A 51 13.48 16.95 10.77
C LYS A 51 14.14 15.89 11.65
N LEU A 52 14.82 16.36 12.68
CA LEU A 52 15.33 15.53 13.76
C LEU A 52 14.14 14.99 14.56
N ASP A 53 14.08 13.68 14.75
CA ASP A 53 13.09 13.04 15.61
C ASP A 53 13.76 12.42 16.84
N HIS A 54 12.97 11.98 17.80
CA HIS A 54 13.43 11.27 18.99
C HIS A 54 12.77 9.88 19.05
N SER A 55 13.59 8.84 19.12
CA SER A 55 13.18 7.44 19.14
C SER A 55 13.74 6.73 20.37
N ARG A 56 13.47 5.42 20.51
CA ARG A 56 14.06 4.58 21.59
C ARG A 56 15.59 4.53 21.54
N VAL A 57 16.19 4.75 20.37
CA VAL A 57 17.65 4.85 20.20
C VAL A 57 18.14 6.31 20.26
N GLY A 58 17.36 7.25 20.78
CA GLY A 58 17.72 8.66 20.90
C GLY A 58 17.36 9.50 19.69
N TYR A 59 18.06 10.63 19.49
CA TYR A 59 17.78 11.53 18.36
C TYR A 59 18.17 10.89 17.04
N VAL A 60 17.26 10.86 16.09
CA VAL A 60 17.45 10.21 14.79
C VAL A 60 17.04 11.14 13.64
N ALA A 61 17.67 10.95 12.49
CA ALA A 61 17.29 11.59 11.25
C ALA A 61 17.41 10.59 10.10
N ARG A 62 16.40 10.54 9.25
CA ARG A 62 16.38 9.70 8.05
C ARG A 62 17.11 10.39 6.90
N VAL A 63 17.90 9.64 6.14
CA VAL A 63 18.47 10.13 4.88
C VAL A 63 17.32 10.31 3.87
N PRO A 64 17.00 11.54 3.42
CA PRO A 64 15.85 11.78 2.54
C PRO A 64 15.93 11.02 1.22
N PRO A 65 14.81 10.50 0.68
CA PRO A 65 14.72 10.10 -0.73
C PRO A 65 15.19 11.24 -1.64
N GLY A 66 15.98 10.92 -2.67
CA GLY A 66 16.59 11.92 -3.56
C GLY A 66 17.95 12.49 -3.11
N THR A 67 18.46 12.08 -1.95
CA THR A 67 19.84 12.43 -1.56
C THR A 67 20.83 11.79 -2.52
N GLY A 68 21.76 12.57 -3.08
CA GLY A 68 22.79 12.03 -3.97
C GLY A 68 23.66 10.97 -3.28
N ALA A 69 23.92 9.85 -3.97
CA ALA A 69 24.88 8.86 -3.51
C ALA A 69 26.32 9.43 -3.51
N GLY A 70 27.15 8.98 -2.57
CA GLY A 70 28.53 9.43 -2.37
C GLY A 70 28.73 10.20 -1.06
N SER A 71 29.72 11.09 -1.05
CA SER A 71 30.08 11.87 0.15
C SER A 71 29.03 12.95 0.44
N VAL A 72 28.39 12.87 1.60
CA VAL A 72 27.35 13.80 2.05
C VAL A 72 27.73 14.45 3.37
N ASN A 73 27.55 15.77 3.44
CA ASN A 73 27.74 16.57 4.64
C ASN A 73 26.42 16.73 5.40
N VAL A 74 26.42 16.38 6.68
CA VAL A 74 25.26 16.46 7.57
C VAL A 74 25.44 17.57 8.60
N THR A 75 24.45 18.44 8.72
CA THR A 75 24.40 19.50 9.75
C THR A 75 23.01 19.59 10.37
N VAL A 76 22.94 19.90 11.66
CA VAL A 76 21.69 20.20 12.36
C VAL A 76 21.59 21.71 12.58
N SER A 77 20.43 22.31 12.33
CA SER A 77 20.16 23.71 12.65
C SER A 77 18.86 23.89 13.44
N ASP A 78 18.86 24.84 14.36
CA ASP A 78 17.65 25.25 15.09
C ASP A 78 16.83 26.29 14.31
N ARG A 79 15.70 26.75 14.90
CA ARG A 79 14.83 27.77 14.29
C ARG A 79 15.48 29.15 14.19
N ALA A 80 16.49 29.44 15.01
CA ALA A 80 17.27 30.67 14.96
C ALA A 80 18.42 30.61 13.94
N GLY A 81 18.54 29.51 13.18
CA GLY A 81 19.56 29.33 12.16
C GLY A 81 20.94 28.93 12.69
N ARG A 82 21.10 28.69 14.00
CA ARG A 82 22.36 28.24 14.60
C ARG A 82 22.65 26.81 14.16
N ARG A 83 23.85 26.55 13.66
CA ARG A 83 24.25 25.27 13.06
C ARG A 83 25.22 24.49 13.93
N SER A 84 25.13 23.16 13.85
CA SER A 84 26.16 22.28 14.38
C SER A 84 27.38 22.21 13.46
N ASN A 85 28.49 21.67 13.99
CA ASN A 85 29.60 21.18 13.17
C ASN A 85 29.11 20.19 12.10
N VAL A 86 29.77 20.20 10.95
CA VAL A 86 29.53 19.29 9.84
C VAL A 86 30.04 17.89 10.20
N LYS A 87 29.27 16.87 9.85
CA LYS A 87 29.73 15.47 9.88
C LYS A 87 29.58 14.87 8.49
N LYS A 88 30.65 14.26 7.99
CA LYS A 88 30.67 13.61 6.68
C LYS A 88 30.23 12.16 6.82
N ILE A 89 29.36 11.73 5.92
CA ILE A 89 28.89 10.34 5.78
C ILE A 89 29.01 9.90 4.32
N THR A 90 28.97 8.60 4.08
CA THR A 90 28.85 8.03 2.73
C THR A 90 27.43 7.53 2.54
N VAL A 91 26.70 8.15 1.60
CA VAL A 91 25.35 7.71 1.23
C VAL A 91 25.45 6.72 0.08
N THR A 92 24.73 5.61 0.18
CA THR A 92 24.59 4.62 -0.90
C THR A 92 23.19 4.64 -1.45
N ALA A 93 23.07 4.39 -2.76
CA ALA A 93 21.77 4.09 -3.35
C ALA A 93 21.18 2.83 -2.70
N PRO A 94 19.84 2.71 -2.61
CA PRO A 94 19.20 1.44 -2.31
C PRO A 94 19.71 0.34 -3.25
N PRO A 95 19.78 -0.93 -2.81
CA PRO A 95 20.10 -2.01 -3.73
C PRO A 95 19.14 -1.96 -4.92
N ALA A 96 19.68 -2.15 -6.13
CA ALA A 96 18.87 -2.20 -7.33
C ALA A 96 17.91 -3.40 -7.20
N VAL A 97 16.62 -3.10 -7.03
CA VAL A 97 15.57 -4.11 -7.10
C VAL A 97 15.51 -4.55 -8.55
N THR A 98 15.70 -5.83 -8.82
CA THR A 98 15.55 -6.38 -10.17
C THR A 98 14.09 -6.15 -10.57
N PRO A 99 13.79 -5.33 -11.59
CA PRO A 99 12.41 -5.12 -12.00
C PRO A 99 11.87 -6.44 -12.53
N ASN A 100 10.76 -6.92 -11.99
CA ASN A 100 9.95 -7.90 -12.70
C ASN A 100 9.54 -7.30 -14.06
N ALA A 101 9.40 -8.16 -15.08
CA ALA A 101 8.94 -7.73 -16.39
C ALA A 101 7.65 -6.89 -16.25
N PRO A 102 7.52 -5.77 -16.97
CA PRO A 102 6.36 -4.90 -16.82
C PRO A 102 5.08 -5.68 -17.15
N THR A 103 4.21 -5.82 -16.15
CA THR A 103 2.86 -6.34 -16.31
C THR A 103 2.06 -5.38 -17.20
N ALA A 104 1.26 -5.89 -18.13
CA ALA A 104 0.35 -5.07 -18.92
C ALA A 104 -0.56 -4.23 -18.00
N PRO A 105 -0.90 -2.98 -18.36
CA PRO A 105 -1.84 -2.18 -17.59
C PRO A 105 -3.14 -2.95 -17.32
N GLY A 106 -3.55 -3.04 -16.06
CA GLY A 106 -4.78 -3.74 -15.67
C GLY A 106 -4.66 -5.27 -15.52
N ALA A 107 -3.48 -5.88 -15.74
CA ALA A 107 -3.27 -7.29 -15.41
C ALA A 107 -2.75 -7.45 -13.96
N LEU A 108 -3.22 -8.50 -13.29
CA LEU A 108 -2.80 -8.81 -11.92
C LEU A 108 -1.32 -9.22 -11.90
N PRO A 109 -0.42 -8.52 -11.18
CA PRO A 109 0.99 -8.88 -11.15
C PRO A 109 1.22 -10.26 -10.54
N ALA A 110 2.22 -10.97 -11.10
CA ALA A 110 2.89 -12.16 -10.55
C ALA A 110 2.44 -12.54 -9.14
N PRO A 111 3.04 -11.91 -8.10
CA PRO A 111 2.89 -12.31 -6.70
C PRO A 111 1.46 -12.30 -6.14
N PHE A 112 0.55 -11.59 -6.79
CA PHE A 112 -0.85 -11.49 -6.37
C PHE A 112 -1.77 -12.51 -7.05
N GLN A 113 -1.27 -13.28 -8.03
CA GLN A 113 -2.05 -14.33 -8.69
C GLN A 113 -2.13 -15.61 -7.83
N GLY A 114 -3.23 -16.33 -7.93
CA GLY A 114 -3.48 -17.54 -7.15
C GLY A 114 -3.82 -17.26 -5.68
N ASN A 115 -3.66 -18.26 -4.82
CA ASN A 115 -3.95 -18.12 -3.39
C ASN A 115 -2.74 -17.62 -2.61
N GLY A 116 -2.99 -16.79 -1.60
CA GLY A 116 -1.99 -16.44 -0.60
C GLY A 116 -2.51 -16.34 0.83
N MET A 117 -1.58 -16.42 1.78
CA MET A 117 -1.90 -16.40 3.22
C MET A 117 -1.12 -15.29 3.92
N TRP A 118 -1.80 -14.53 4.77
CA TRP A 118 -1.18 -13.45 5.54
C TRP A 118 -0.61 -13.97 6.87
N ILE A 119 0.59 -13.49 7.20
CA ILE A 119 1.35 -13.83 8.39
C ILE A 119 1.61 -12.52 9.15
N TRP A 120 1.03 -12.39 10.34
CA TRP A 120 1.31 -11.26 11.23
C TRP A 120 2.60 -11.47 12.03
N GLU A 121 2.72 -12.61 12.71
CA GLU A 121 3.81 -12.99 13.59
C GLU A 121 4.44 -14.32 13.14
N LEU A 122 5.61 -14.25 12.49
CA LEU A 122 6.33 -15.42 12.00
C LEU A 122 6.67 -16.45 13.12
N PRO A 123 7.11 -16.06 14.33
CA PRO A 123 7.40 -17.03 15.38
C PRO A 123 6.18 -17.85 15.83
N ARG A 124 4.96 -17.34 15.58
CA ARG A 124 3.70 -18.04 15.86
C ARG A 124 3.14 -18.82 14.67
N THR A 125 3.93 -18.93 13.60
CA THR A 125 3.56 -19.55 12.32
C THR A 125 4.48 -20.74 12.11
N GLU A 126 4.02 -21.94 12.45
CA GLU A 126 4.86 -23.16 12.44
C GLU A 126 6.19 -23.00 13.21
N GLY A 127 6.19 -22.21 14.29
CA GLY A 127 7.41 -21.89 15.05
C GLY A 127 8.44 -21.04 14.29
N GLY A 128 8.08 -20.49 13.13
CA GLY A 128 8.99 -19.81 12.21
C GLY A 128 9.80 -20.77 11.31
N ASP A 129 9.47 -22.07 11.31
CA ASP A 129 10.12 -23.05 10.45
C ASP A 129 9.64 -22.90 9.00
N VAL A 130 10.55 -22.54 8.11
CA VAL A 130 10.23 -22.26 6.70
C VAL A 130 9.77 -23.50 5.94
N ALA A 131 10.30 -24.69 6.26
CA ALA A 131 9.91 -25.92 5.59
C ALA A 131 8.51 -26.36 6.03
N ALA A 132 8.17 -26.21 7.32
CA ALA A 132 6.83 -26.47 7.82
C ALA A 132 5.79 -25.47 7.27
N ILE A 133 6.15 -24.18 7.22
CA ILE A 133 5.34 -23.15 6.53
C ILE A 133 5.10 -23.58 5.08
N ALA A 134 6.16 -23.93 4.34
CA ALA A 134 6.01 -24.35 2.95
C ALA A 134 5.13 -25.60 2.80
N ALA A 135 5.32 -26.62 3.63
CA ALA A 135 4.52 -27.84 3.58
C ALA A 135 3.02 -27.56 3.74
N ARG A 136 2.64 -26.75 4.74
CA ARG A 136 1.24 -26.36 4.97
C ARG A 136 0.70 -25.47 3.86
N ALA A 137 1.49 -24.50 3.39
CA ALA A 137 1.13 -23.65 2.25
C ALA A 137 0.81 -24.48 1.01
N HIS A 138 1.67 -25.43 0.65
CA HIS A 138 1.48 -26.30 -0.52
C HIS A 138 0.27 -27.22 -0.37
N ALA A 139 0.06 -27.79 0.82
CA ALA A 139 -1.13 -28.59 1.11
C ALA A 139 -2.44 -27.80 0.92
N ALA A 140 -2.41 -26.49 1.15
CA ALA A 140 -3.52 -25.58 0.97
C ALA A 140 -3.51 -24.82 -0.38
N GLN A 141 -2.66 -25.24 -1.34
CA GLN A 141 -2.52 -24.59 -2.65
C GLN A 141 -2.17 -23.09 -2.58
N MET A 142 -1.44 -22.68 -1.55
CA MET A 142 -0.93 -21.33 -1.38
C MET A 142 0.38 -21.16 -2.16
N SER A 143 0.46 -20.09 -2.94
CA SER A 143 1.62 -19.76 -3.77
C SER A 143 2.39 -18.53 -3.29
N THR A 144 1.79 -17.77 -2.38
CA THR A 144 2.32 -16.51 -1.86
C THR A 144 2.04 -16.40 -0.36
N VAL A 145 3.03 -15.98 0.41
CA VAL A 145 2.84 -15.59 1.81
C VAL A 145 3.10 -14.09 1.97
N PHE A 146 2.16 -13.41 2.62
CA PHE A 146 2.25 -11.98 2.93
C PHE A 146 2.68 -11.81 4.38
N ILE A 147 3.94 -11.44 4.63
CA ILE A 147 4.51 -11.40 5.98
C ILE A 147 4.71 -9.95 6.45
N LYS A 148 4.33 -9.65 7.70
CA LYS A 148 4.46 -8.30 8.24
C LYS A 148 5.93 -7.90 8.29
N SER A 149 6.30 -6.83 7.60
CA SER A 149 7.66 -6.30 7.60
C SER A 149 7.83 -5.13 8.55
N SER A 150 6.78 -4.34 8.73
CA SER A 150 6.86 -3.06 9.45
C SER A 150 5.50 -2.59 9.97
N ASP A 151 5.58 -1.68 10.94
CA ASP A 151 4.45 -1.01 11.57
C ASP A 151 4.80 0.48 11.77
N GLY A 152 4.17 1.33 10.97
CA GLY A 152 4.48 2.75 10.86
C GLY A 152 5.92 3.04 10.40
N ALA A 153 6.43 4.21 10.78
CA ALA A 153 7.72 4.70 10.29
C ALA A 153 8.96 4.27 11.11
N SER A 154 8.76 3.60 12.26
CA SER A 154 9.83 3.35 13.23
C SER A 154 9.90 1.91 13.75
N SER A 155 8.97 1.04 13.38
CA SER A 155 8.95 -0.36 13.78
C SER A 155 9.21 -1.25 12.56
N ARG A 156 10.48 -1.55 12.29
CA ARG A 156 10.86 -2.59 11.32
C ARG A 156 10.99 -3.92 12.06
N TRP A 157 10.34 -4.96 11.58
CA TRP A 157 10.29 -6.25 12.25
C TRP A 157 11.33 -7.22 11.68
N ASP A 158 12.27 -7.67 12.51
CA ASP A 158 13.39 -8.53 12.08
C ASP A 158 12.95 -9.87 11.46
N GLN A 159 11.70 -10.29 11.70
CA GLN A 159 11.12 -11.49 11.10
C GLN A 159 11.19 -11.47 9.57
N PHE A 160 11.00 -10.31 8.94
CA PHE A 160 11.12 -10.19 7.49
C PHE A 160 12.57 -9.84 7.13
N ASN A 161 13.33 -10.81 6.64
CA ASN A 161 14.74 -10.63 6.27
C ASN A 161 15.11 -11.50 5.06
N ALA A 162 16.30 -11.31 4.51
CA ALA A 162 16.73 -11.99 3.29
C ALA A 162 16.85 -13.51 3.44
N GLY A 163 17.20 -14.01 4.63
CA GLY A 163 17.25 -15.44 4.89
C GLY A 163 15.86 -16.08 4.84
N LEU A 164 14.85 -15.44 5.43
CA LEU A 164 13.45 -15.88 5.33
C LEU A 164 13.01 -15.95 3.87
N VAL A 165 13.20 -14.85 3.13
CA VAL A 165 12.78 -14.74 1.73
C VAL A 165 13.43 -15.83 0.87
N GLN A 166 14.75 -16.01 0.98
CA GLN A 166 15.48 -17.05 0.25
C GLN A 166 14.98 -18.45 0.63
N GLY A 167 14.70 -18.70 1.90
CA GLY A 167 14.13 -19.97 2.34
C GLY A 167 12.76 -20.24 1.73
N LEU A 168 11.89 -19.23 1.68
CA LEU A 168 10.56 -19.35 1.06
C LEU A 168 10.67 -19.61 -0.45
N HIS A 169 11.54 -18.87 -1.15
CA HIS A 169 11.81 -19.07 -2.58
C HIS A 169 12.35 -20.47 -2.88
N ALA A 170 13.29 -20.97 -2.05
CA ALA A 170 13.84 -22.32 -2.19
C ALA A 170 12.79 -23.42 -2.02
N ASN A 171 11.68 -23.11 -1.35
CA ASN A 171 10.53 -23.99 -1.19
C ASN A 171 9.38 -23.66 -2.17
N GLY A 172 9.62 -22.86 -3.21
CA GLY A 172 8.62 -22.56 -4.24
C GLY A 172 7.50 -21.62 -3.82
N LEU A 173 7.67 -20.87 -2.71
CA LEU A 173 6.73 -19.82 -2.29
C LEU A 173 7.25 -18.44 -2.66
N ARG A 174 6.32 -17.55 -3.02
CA ARG A 174 6.59 -16.11 -3.12
C ARG A 174 6.43 -15.44 -1.77
N ALA A 175 7.27 -14.44 -1.49
CA ALA A 175 7.34 -13.73 -0.23
C ALA A 175 7.02 -12.25 -0.45
N CYS A 176 5.84 -11.83 -0.02
CA CYS A 176 5.43 -10.43 -0.04
C CYS A 176 5.60 -9.80 1.34
N ALA A 177 6.15 -8.60 1.39
CA ALA A 177 6.18 -7.79 2.59
C ALA A 177 4.86 -7.03 2.72
N TRP A 178 4.26 -6.96 3.91
CA TRP A 178 3.19 -5.99 4.17
C TRP A 178 3.52 -5.08 5.34
N GLN A 179 3.01 -3.86 5.28
CA GLN A 179 3.23 -2.88 6.34
C GLN A 179 1.97 -2.10 6.69
N PHE A 180 1.71 -1.99 7.99
CA PHE A 180 0.67 -1.12 8.53
C PHE A 180 1.17 0.33 8.53
N VAL A 181 0.41 1.26 7.93
CA VAL A 181 0.83 2.66 7.76
C VAL A 181 -0.15 3.65 8.39
N TYR A 182 0.38 4.77 8.90
CA TYR A 182 -0.37 5.78 9.65
C TYR A 182 -0.38 7.17 9.00
N GLY A 183 0.55 7.47 8.08
CA GLY A 183 0.62 8.75 7.36
C GLY A 183 1.18 9.90 8.19
N ASN A 184 1.72 9.61 9.37
CA ASN A 184 2.36 10.61 10.23
C ASN A 184 3.80 10.93 9.80
N ASP A 185 4.49 9.94 9.23
CA ASP A 185 5.80 10.07 8.58
C ASP A 185 5.82 9.21 7.30
N PRO A 186 5.18 9.68 6.21
CA PRO A 186 5.03 8.91 4.97
C PRO A 186 6.38 8.56 4.34
N ALA A 187 7.38 9.44 4.44
CA ALA A 187 8.73 9.16 3.93
C ALA A 187 9.41 8.05 4.75
N GLY A 188 9.16 7.98 6.06
CA GLY A 188 9.69 6.94 6.90
C GLY A 188 9.00 5.59 6.73
N GLU A 189 7.68 5.58 6.56
CA GLU A 189 6.90 4.39 6.20
C GLU A 189 7.36 3.82 4.85
N ALA A 190 7.50 4.67 3.83
CA ALA A 190 7.97 4.25 2.51
C ALA A 190 9.37 3.63 2.59
N ALA A 191 10.28 4.22 3.39
CA ALA A 191 11.62 3.69 3.55
C ALA A 191 11.65 2.31 4.22
N LEU A 192 10.77 2.02 5.18
CA LEU A 192 10.70 0.66 5.76
C LEU A 192 10.16 -0.37 4.77
N GLY A 193 9.21 0.02 3.92
CA GLY A 193 8.75 -0.81 2.80
C GLY A 193 9.89 -1.12 1.83
N VAL A 194 10.63 -0.09 1.38
CA VAL A 194 11.83 -0.26 0.54
C VAL A 194 12.87 -1.15 1.20
N ASP A 195 13.03 -1.06 2.52
CA ASP A 195 13.94 -1.92 3.27
C ASP A 195 13.51 -3.39 3.30
N ALA A 196 12.21 -3.67 3.24
CA ALA A 196 11.67 -5.02 3.09
C ALA A 196 11.85 -5.53 1.66
N VAL A 197 11.62 -4.69 0.65
CA VAL A 197 11.90 -5.02 -0.76
C VAL A 197 13.39 -5.32 -0.97
N ALA A 198 14.28 -4.54 -0.38
CA ALA A 198 15.72 -4.76 -0.39
C ALA A 198 16.16 -6.10 0.26
N ALA A 199 15.30 -6.71 1.08
CA ALA A 199 15.51 -8.04 1.62
C ALA A 199 15.05 -9.16 0.66
N GLY A 200 14.55 -8.81 -0.53
CA GLY A 200 14.18 -9.74 -1.60
C GLY A 200 12.68 -10.01 -1.74
N ALA A 201 11.82 -9.19 -1.12
CA ALA A 201 10.37 -9.36 -1.27
C ALA A 201 9.97 -9.34 -2.76
N ASP A 202 9.01 -10.17 -3.14
CA ASP A 202 8.43 -10.20 -4.49
C ASP A 202 7.40 -9.09 -4.70
N CYS A 203 6.75 -8.67 -3.62
CA CYS A 203 5.82 -7.55 -3.61
C CYS A 203 5.80 -6.80 -2.27
N LEU A 204 5.26 -5.58 -2.28
CA LEU A 204 4.98 -4.79 -1.08
C LEU A 204 3.48 -4.51 -0.99
N VAL A 205 2.85 -4.80 0.14
CA VAL A 205 1.45 -4.46 0.38
C VAL A 205 1.33 -3.37 1.44
N ILE A 206 0.59 -2.33 1.09
CA ILE A 206 0.30 -1.17 1.94
C ILE A 206 -0.98 -1.51 2.70
N ASP A 207 -0.89 -1.64 4.01
CA ASP A 207 -2.07 -1.76 4.87
C ASP A 207 -2.41 -0.40 5.45
N ALA A 208 -3.39 0.26 4.84
CA ALA A 208 -3.81 1.61 5.16
C ALA A 208 -5.27 1.62 5.61
N GLU A 209 -5.51 1.88 6.89
CA GLU A 209 -6.85 1.87 7.47
C GLU A 209 -7.26 3.27 7.97
N SER A 210 -8.11 3.33 8.99
CA SER A 210 -8.73 4.55 9.52
C SER A 210 -7.73 5.66 9.86
N GLN A 211 -6.47 5.31 10.19
CA GLN A 211 -5.42 6.26 10.52
C GLN A 211 -4.97 7.10 9.33
N TYR A 212 -5.26 6.66 8.10
CA TYR A 212 -5.03 7.41 6.86
C TYR A 212 -6.22 8.27 6.41
N GLU A 213 -7.38 8.16 7.06
CA GLU A 213 -8.54 8.95 6.67
C GLU A 213 -8.26 10.46 6.72
N GLY A 214 -8.47 11.12 5.58
CA GLY A 214 -8.23 12.55 5.37
C GLY A 214 -6.79 12.91 4.98
N LYS A 215 -5.84 11.96 4.97
CA LYS A 215 -4.40 12.23 4.78
C LYS A 215 -3.94 12.09 3.32
N TYR A 216 -4.64 12.74 2.39
CA TYR A 216 -4.34 12.66 0.95
C TYR A 216 -2.91 13.12 0.61
N ALA A 217 -2.43 14.21 1.21
CA ALA A 217 -1.06 14.68 0.99
C ALA A 217 -0.02 13.71 1.54
N ALA A 218 -0.30 13.01 2.65
CA ALA A 218 0.59 11.99 3.18
C ALA A 218 0.63 10.76 2.26
N ALA A 219 -0.52 10.31 1.76
CA ALA A 219 -0.61 9.20 0.81
C ALA A 219 0.15 9.52 -0.48
N GLN A 220 0.02 10.75 -1.00
CA GLN A 220 0.76 11.20 -2.18
C GLN A 220 2.28 11.17 -1.94
N GLN A 221 2.75 11.69 -0.79
CA GLN A 221 4.16 11.67 -0.43
C GLN A 221 4.70 10.24 -0.27
N TYR A 222 3.90 9.36 0.34
CA TYR A 222 4.24 7.96 0.57
C TYR A 222 4.39 7.19 -0.75
N ILE A 223 3.37 7.26 -1.63
CA ILE A 223 3.40 6.61 -2.95
C ILE A 223 4.55 7.16 -3.81
N ALA A 224 4.75 8.48 -3.83
CA ALA A 224 5.85 9.08 -4.57
C ALA A 224 7.21 8.59 -4.07
N ALA A 225 7.39 8.47 -2.75
CA ALA A 225 8.63 7.95 -2.17
C ALA A 225 8.87 6.47 -2.51
N LEU A 226 7.83 5.62 -2.45
CA LEU A 226 7.92 4.23 -2.87
C LEU A 226 8.27 4.10 -4.35
N ARG A 227 7.54 4.80 -5.23
CA ARG A 227 7.75 4.71 -6.68
C ARG A 227 9.08 5.31 -7.13
N ALA A 228 9.57 6.35 -6.46
CA ALA A 228 10.92 6.87 -6.70
C ALA A 228 12.02 5.86 -6.35
N ALA A 229 11.80 5.00 -5.35
CA ALA A 229 12.79 4.02 -4.90
C ALA A 229 12.71 2.67 -5.63
N LEU A 230 11.48 2.22 -5.94
CA LEU A 230 11.19 0.89 -6.48
C LEU A 230 10.91 0.88 -7.99
N GLY A 231 10.67 2.06 -8.57
CA GLY A 231 10.26 2.20 -9.96
C GLY A 231 8.79 1.82 -10.19
N PRO A 232 8.31 2.03 -11.43
CA PRO A 232 6.92 1.78 -11.80
C PRO A 232 6.57 0.29 -11.95
N GLY A 233 7.57 -0.57 -12.19
CA GLY A 233 7.36 -2.00 -12.46
C GLY A 233 7.28 -2.89 -11.21
N TYR A 234 7.78 -2.44 -10.06
CA TYR A 234 7.75 -3.27 -8.85
C TYR A 234 6.32 -3.50 -8.35
N PRO A 235 5.91 -4.73 -8.01
CA PRO A 235 4.55 -5.03 -7.55
C PRO A 235 4.23 -4.39 -6.18
N ILE A 236 3.23 -3.51 -6.15
CA ILE A 236 2.70 -2.88 -4.94
C ILE A 236 1.20 -3.11 -4.89
N GLY A 237 0.70 -3.59 -3.75
CA GLY A 237 -0.73 -3.73 -3.46
C GLY A 237 -1.19 -2.75 -2.39
N LEU A 238 -2.47 -2.42 -2.37
CA LEU A 238 -3.16 -1.76 -1.25
C LEU A 238 -4.10 -2.77 -0.60
N THR A 239 -4.05 -2.93 0.72
CA THR A 239 -5.13 -3.53 1.50
C THR A 239 -5.76 -2.45 2.38
N SER A 240 -7.07 -2.45 2.46
CA SER A 240 -7.88 -1.51 3.25
C SER A 240 -9.31 -2.02 3.39
N PHE A 241 -10.19 -1.22 3.98
CA PHE A 241 -11.61 -1.52 4.11
C PHE A 241 -12.27 -1.82 2.76
N PRO A 242 -13.20 -2.80 2.71
CA PRO A 242 -13.84 -3.21 1.47
C PRO A 242 -14.93 -2.23 1.01
N TYR A 243 -15.58 -1.52 1.94
CA TYR A 243 -16.65 -0.57 1.64
C TYR A 243 -16.11 0.85 1.59
N VAL A 244 -15.66 1.25 0.41
CA VAL A 244 -15.09 2.57 0.14
C VAL A 244 -16.06 3.70 0.51
N ASP A 245 -17.34 3.50 0.27
CA ASP A 245 -18.44 4.41 0.59
C ASP A 245 -18.66 4.58 2.10
N TYR A 246 -18.26 3.60 2.91
CA TYR A 246 -18.30 3.68 4.39
C TYR A 246 -17.03 4.31 4.96
N HIS A 247 -15.95 4.34 4.17
CA HIS A 247 -14.68 5.00 4.48
C HIS A 247 -14.35 6.14 3.51
N PRO A 248 -15.26 7.12 3.34
CA PRO A 248 -15.19 8.11 2.27
C PRO A 248 -13.98 9.05 2.36
N ARG A 249 -13.28 9.06 3.50
CA ARG A 249 -12.12 9.93 3.73
C ARG A 249 -10.79 9.22 3.47
N LEU A 250 -10.76 7.90 3.34
CA LEU A 250 -9.53 7.19 3.02
C LEU A 250 -9.11 7.54 1.57
N PRO A 251 -7.84 7.90 1.30
CA PRO A 251 -7.42 8.38 -0.02
C PRO A 251 -7.20 7.24 -1.03
N TYR A 252 -8.25 6.46 -1.33
CA TYR A 252 -8.20 5.39 -2.34
C TYR A 252 -7.78 5.93 -3.71
N SER A 253 -8.30 7.09 -4.13
CA SER A 253 -7.94 7.80 -5.36
C SER A 253 -6.44 8.12 -5.49
N VAL A 254 -5.70 8.16 -4.37
CA VAL A 254 -4.25 8.37 -4.35
C VAL A 254 -3.51 7.05 -4.36
N PHE A 255 -3.94 6.09 -3.53
CA PHE A 255 -3.28 4.78 -3.44
C PHE A 255 -3.50 3.91 -4.68
N LEU A 256 -4.63 4.06 -5.37
CA LEU A 256 -5.03 3.31 -6.57
C LEU A 256 -4.94 4.15 -7.85
N ALA A 257 -4.36 5.34 -7.80
CA ALA A 257 -4.09 6.14 -9.00
C ALA A 257 -3.21 5.37 -10.00
N PRO A 258 -3.31 5.63 -11.31
CA PRO A 258 -2.37 5.08 -12.29
C PRO A 258 -0.91 5.33 -11.88
N GLY A 259 -0.12 4.25 -11.79
CA GLY A 259 1.27 4.29 -11.34
C GLY A 259 1.47 4.25 -9.82
N ALA A 260 0.41 4.23 -9.01
CA ALA A 260 0.45 3.98 -7.57
C ALA A 260 0.43 2.45 -7.29
N ALA A 261 -0.42 1.91 -6.41
CA ALA A 261 -0.56 0.46 -6.26
C ALA A 261 -1.16 -0.17 -7.53
N GLN A 262 -0.73 -1.38 -7.88
CA GLN A 262 -1.20 -2.12 -9.06
C GLN A 262 -2.28 -3.14 -8.73
N VAL A 263 -2.57 -3.36 -7.44
CA VAL A 263 -3.59 -4.30 -6.96
C VAL A 263 -4.32 -3.72 -5.76
N ASN A 264 -5.63 -3.89 -5.71
CA ASN A 264 -6.45 -3.62 -4.54
C ASN A 264 -6.83 -4.95 -3.87
N LEU A 265 -6.52 -5.09 -2.59
CA LEU A 265 -6.77 -6.26 -1.75
C LEU A 265 -7.75 -5.88 -0.64
N PRO A 266 -9.03 -5.60 -0.94
CA PRO A 266 -10.00 -5.20 0.07
C PRO A 266 -10.17 -6.29 1.12
N GLN A 267 -10.26 -5.90 2.39
CA GLN A 267 -10.47 -6.78 3.55
C GLN A 267 -11.93 -7.26 3.64
N VAL A 268 -12.31 -8.26 2.84
CA VAL A 268 -13.69 -8.74 2.70
C VAL A 268 -14.04 -9.74 3.81
N TYR A 269 -14.07 -9.25 5.05
CA TYR A 269 -14.35 -10.06 6.24
C TYR A 269 -15.85 -10.09 6.53
N TRP A 270 -16.56 -10.97 5.82
CA TRP A 270 -18.03 -10.96 5.78
C TRP A 270 -18.68 -11.16 7.16
N LYS A 271 -18.11 -12.02 8.00
CA LYS A 271 -18.64 -12.30 9.34
C LYS A 271 -18.46 -11.10 10.26
N ASP A 272 -17.29 -10.46 10.23
CA ASP A 272 -16.99 -9.25 11.00
C ASP A 272 -17.85 -8.06 10.56
N ILE A 273 -18.12 -7.95 9.26
CA ILE A 273 -19.02 -6.94 8.70
C ILE A 273 -20.48 -7.23 9.06
N GLY A 274 -20.81 -8.47 9.43
CA GLY A 274 -22.16 -8.91 9.76
C GLY A 274 -23.06 -9.13 8.54
N GLY A 275 -22.47 -9.55 7.41
CA GLY A 275 -23.18 -9.83 6.15
C GLY A 275 -22.92 -11.23 5.61
N THR A 276 -23.58 -11.57 4.51
CA THR A 276 -23.27 -12.82 3.77
C THR A 276 -22.07 -12.62 2.85
N VAL A 277 -21.39 -13.71 2.51
CA VAL A 277 -20.32 -13.72 1.50
C VAL A 277 -20.73 -12.99 0.23
N ASP A 278 -21.93 -13.31 -0.28
CA ASP A 278 -22.49 -12.72 -1.50
C ASP A 278 -22.71 -11.22 -1.37
N ALA A 279 -23.41 -10.76 -0.34
CA ALA A 279 -23.75 -9.35 -0.16
C ALA A 279 -22.49 -8.49 0.03
N VAL A 280 -21.56 -8.98 0.86
CA VAL A 280 -20.33 -8.25 1.16
C VAL A 280 -19.41 -8.20 -0.05
N SER A 281 -19.26 -9.31 -0.78
CA SER A 281 -18.43 -9.34 -1.99
C SER A 281 -19.04 -8.51 -3.12
N ALA A 282 -20.36 -8.55 -3.30
CA ALA A 282 -21.08 -7.73 -4.27
C ALA A 282 -20.87 -6.23 -4.03
N HIS A 283 -21.12 -5.76 -2.80
CA HIS A 283 -20.90 -4.37 -2.41
C HIS A 283 -19.45 -3.96 -2.62
N THR A 284 -18.50 -4.80 -2.16
CA THR A 284 -17.06 -4.56 -2.34
C THR A 284 -16.71 -4.34 -3.81
N LEU A 285 -17.13 -5.25 -4.69
CA LEU A 285 -16.83 -5.16 -6.12
C LEU A 285 -17.47 -3.91 -6.75
N ALA A 286 -18.72 -3.59 -6.42
CA ALA A 286 -19.40 -2.41 -6.92
C ALA A 286 -18.70 -1.10 -6.48
N ALA A 287 -18.30 -1.00 -5.21
CA ALA A 287 -17.69 0.21 -4.66
C ALA A 287 -16.24 0.43 -5.15
N ASN A 288 -15.49 -0.65 -5.41
CA ASN A 288 -14.06 -0.58 -5.72
C ASN A 288 -13.75 -0.58 -7.23
N ARG A 289 -14.64 -1.10 -8.10
CA ARG A 289 -14.36 -1.22 -9.55
C ARG A 289 -14.07 0.11 -10.24
N ILE A 290 -14.57 1.22 -9.70
CA ILE A 290 -14.40 2.55 -10.30
C ILE A 290 -12.93 2.96 -10.41
N TYR A 291 -12.04 2.44 -9.55
CA TYR A 291 -10.61 2.78 -9.56
C TYR A 291 -9.84 2.06 -10.67
N GLY A 292 -10.45 1.10 -11.39
CA GLY A 292 -9.83 0.40 -12.51
C GLY A 292 -8.61 -0.47 -12.16
N THR A 293 -8.27 -0.58 -10.87
CA THR A 293 -7.17 -1.42 -10.39
C THR A 293 -7.67 -2.85 -10.18
N PRO A 294 -6.95 -3.89 -10.63
CA PRO A 294 -7.29 -5.29 -10.38
C PRO A 294 -7.56 -5.56 -8.90
N ILE A 295 -8.62 -6.31 -8.62
CA ILE A 295 -9.03 -6.66 -7.26
C ILE A 295 -8.60 -8.09 -6.98
N ALA A 296 -7.87 -8.31 -5.88
CA ALA A 296 -7.50 -9.62 -5.35
C ALA A 296 -7.86 -9.65 -3.86
N PRO A 297 -9.09 -10.03 -3.50
CA PRO A 297 -9.66 -9.79 -2.17
C PRO A 297 -8.93 -10.57 -1.07
N LEU A 298 -9.01 -10.02 0.15
CA LEU A 298 -8.52 -10.63 1.37
C LEU A 298 -9.71 -11.13 2.20
N GLY A 299 -9.92 -12.45 2.22
CA GLY A 299 -11.02 -13.12 2.90
C GLY A 299 -10.73 -13.48 4.36
N GLN A 300 -11.78 -13.85 5.08
CA GLN A 300 -11.76 -14.19 6.49
C GLN A 300 -11.62 -15.71 6.70
N THR A 301 -10.69 -16.12 7.56
CA THR A 301 -10.62 -17.48 8.11
C THR A 301 -10.54 -17.49 9.64
N TYR A 302 -10.34 -16.33 10.26
CA TYR A 302 -10.41 -16.17 11.70
C TYR A 302 -11.86 -16.10 12.18
N ASP A 303 -12.06 -16.38 13.47
CA ASP A 303 -13.38 -16.45 14.11
C ASP A 303 -14.27 -17.59 13.56
N ASN A 304 -13.67 -18.68 13.07
CA ASN A 304 -14.35 -19.92 12.66
C ASN A 304 -15.55 -19.68 11.71
N PRO A 305 -15.36 -19.04 10.54
CA PRO A 305 -16.45 -18.90 9.58
C PRO A 305 -16.86 -20.27 9.04
N PRO A 306 -18.13 -20.46 8.65
CA PRO A 306 -18.58 -21.73 8.08
C PRO A 306 -17.76 -22.16 6.86
N ALA A 307 -17.54 -23.48 6.70
CA ALA A 307 -16.78 -24.02 5.58
C ALA A 307 -17.40 -23.68 4.22
N GLU A 308 -18.74 -23.67 4.16
CA GLU A 308 -19.51 -23.27 3.00
C GLU A 308 -19.29 -21.80 2.62
N ASP A 309 -19.06 -20.91 3.59
CA ASP A 309 -18.78 -19.51 3.33
C ASP A 309 -17.41 -19.34 2.68
N ILE A 310 -16.39 -20.04 3.20
CA ILE A 310 -15.04 -20.04 2.61
C ILE A 310 -15.08 -20.57 1.17
N ALA A 311 -15.77 -21.69 0.94
CA ALA A 311 -15.94 -22.25 -0.39
C ALA A 311 -16.72 -21.30 -1.33
N ARG A 312 -17.80 -20.69 -0.82
CA ARG A 312 -18.60 -19.71 -1.55
C ARG A 312 -17.76 -18.50 -1.94
N PHE A 313 -16.94 -17.97 -1.03
CA PHE A 313 -16.09 -16.81 -1.27
C PHE A 313 -15.11 -17.07 -2.42
N ARG A 314 -14.47 -18.25 -2.44
CA ARG A 314 -13.56 -18.68 -3.51
C ARG A 314 -14.27 -18.76 -4.86
N SER A 315 -15.39 -19.48 -4.92
CA SER A 315 -16.16 -19.66 -6.17
C SER A 315 -16.69 -18.32 -6.71
N LEU A 316 -17.18 -17.44 -5.83
CA LEU A 316 -17.78 -16.17 -6.18
C LEU A 316 -16.75 -15.20 -6.77
N TRP A 317 -15.59 -15.04 -6.12
CA TRP A 317 -14.56 -14.14 -6.62
C TRP A 317 -13.86 -14.67 -7.87
N ALA A 318 -13.72 -15.99 -8.02
CA ALA A 318 -13.34 -16.58 -9.30
C ALA A 318 -14.34 -16.24 -10.40
N ALA A 319 -15.65 -16.30 -10.12
CA ALA A 319 -16.71 -15.95 -11.08
C ALA A 319 -16.76 -14.45 -11.40
N TYR A 320 -16.36 -13.57 -10.46
CA TYR A 320 -16.13 -12.15 -10.73
C TYR A 320 -14.85 -11.86 -11.53
N GLY A 321 -14.08 -12.91 -11.90
CA GLY A 321 -12.87 -12.78 -12.70
C GLY A 321 -11.62 -12.45 -11.90
N SER A 322 -11.63 -12.63 -10.58
CA SER A 322 -10.43 -12.43 -9.76
C SER A 322 -9.37 -13.48 -10.10
N GLY A 323 -8.19 -13.03 -10.51
CA GLY A 323 -7.03 -13.90 -10.75
C GLY A 323 -6.24 -14.26 -9.49
N GLY A 324 -6.65 -13.73 -8.33
CA GLY A 324 -5.96 -13.93 -7.06
C GLY A 324 -6.88 -13.74 -5.86
N LEU A 325 -6.53 -14.38 -4.75
CA LEU A 325 -7.30 -14.32 -3.52
C LEU A 325 -6.37 -14.57 -2.34
N SER A 326 -6.63 -13.93 -1.20
CA SER A 326 -5.80 -14.14 -0.01
C SER A 326 -6.61 -14.24 1.27
N TRP A 327 -5.98 -14.67 2.35
CA TRP A 327 -6.66 -14.99 3.61
C TRP A 327 -5.97 -14.39 4.82
N TRP A 328 -6.77 -13.81 5.70
CA TRP A 328 -6.34 -13.34 7.02
C TRP A 328 -6.82 -14.35 8.08
N SER A 329 -5.96 -14.93 8.91
CA SER A 329 -4.48 -14.99 8.82
C SER A 329 -3.99 -16.35 9.26
N TRP A 330 -2.74 -16.69 8.95
CA TRP A 330 -2.13 -17.98 9.26
C TRP A 330 -2.32 -18.37 10.73
N GLN A 331 -2.06 -17.43 11.65
CA GLN A 331 -2.11 -17.65 13.08
C GLN A 331 -3.52 -17.89 13.62
N ALA A 332 -4.54 -17.46 12.88
CA ALA A 332 -5.94 -17.51 13.29
C ALA A 332 -6.79 -18.50 12.47
N THR A 333 -6.21 -19.12 11.45
CA THR A 333 -6.87 -20.14 10.61
C THR A 333 -6.80 -21.48 11.32
N GLY A 334 -7.95 -22.06 11.66
CA GLY A 334 -8.04 -23.39 12.27
C GLY A 334 -7.86 -24.51 11.25
N ASP A 335 -7.68 -25.74 11.75
CA ASP A 335 -7.42 -26.91 10.89
C ASP A 335 -8.60 -27.22 9.95
N ALA A 336 -9.83 -26.92 10.37
CA ALA A 336 -11.02 -27.09 9.53
C ALA A 336 -10.99 -26.13 8.34
N GLU A 337 -10.68 -24.86 8.57
CA GLU A 337 -10.56 -23.85 7.53
C GLU A 337 -9.40 -24.16 6.59
N TRP A 338 -8.24 -24.58 7.12
CA TRP A 338 -7.13 -25.07 6.31
C TRP A 338 -7.53 -26.24 5.39
N GLY A 339 -8.34 -27.17 5.90
CA GLY A 339 -8.88 -28.27 5.12
C GLY A 339 -9.69 -27.79 3.91
N VAL A 340 -10.56 -26.79 4.10
CA VAL A 340 -11.38 -26.20 3.02
C VAL A 340 -10.52 -25.46 2.00
N LEU A 341 -9.49 -24.74 2.44
CA LEU A 341 -8.60 -23.99 1.55
C LEU A 341 -7.81 -24.88 0.60
N GLY A 342 -7.49 -26.12 1.00
CA GLY A 342 -6.81 -27.11 0.17
C GLY A 342 -7.69 -27.80 -0.87
N LEU A 343 -9.01 -27.61 -0.82
CA LEU A 343 -9.93 -28.18 -1.81
C LEU A 343 -9.84 -27.42 -3.14
N PRO A 344 -10.13 -28.06 -4.29
CA PRO A 344 -10.35 -27.35 -5.55
C PRO A 344 -11.40 -26.23 -5.43
N VAL A 345 -11.31 -25.21 -6.29
CA VAL A 345 -12.37 -24.20 -6.39
C VAL A 345 -13.48 -24.78 -7.26
N GLU A 346 -14.65 -24.97 -6.66
CA GLU A 346 -15.83 -25.39 -7.41
C GLU A 346 -16.40 -24.21 -8.24
N PRO A 347 -16.80 -24.44 -9.50
CA PRO A 347 -17.43 -23.42 -10.31
C PRO A 347 -18.81 -23.06 -9.76
N VAL A 348 -19.20 -21.80 -9.90
CA VAL A 348 -20.58 -21.39 -9.59
C VAL A 348 -21.55 -21.98 -10.63
N PRO A 349 -22.73 -22.47 -10.23
CA PRO A 349 -23.71 -23.06 -11.17
C PRO A 349 -24.21 -22.08 -12.23
N ALA A 350 -24.26 -20.79 -11.89
CA ALA A 350 -24.60 -19.70 -12.78
C ALA A 350 -23.70 -18.49 -12.46
N PRO A 351 -23.37 -17.65 -13.46
CA PRO A 351 -22.65 -16.41 -13.21
C PRO A 351 -23.39 -15.57 -12.15
N PRO A 352 -22.68 -15.01 -11.15
CA PRO A 352 -23.30 -14.09 -10.20
C PRO A 352 -23.84 -12.86 -10.95
N PRO A 353 -24.93 -12.24 -10.47
CA PRO A 353 -25.41 -11.00 -11.06
C PRO A 353 -24.32 -9.94 -10.97
N ASP A 354 -24.26 -9.04 -11.96
CA ASP A 354 -23.39 -7.87 -11.86
C ASP A 354 -23.87 -7.00 -10.68
N PRO A 355 -23.04 -6.77 -9.64
CA PRO A 355 -23.44 -5.98 -8.49
C PRO A 355 -23.59 -4.48 -8.78
N GLY A 356 -23.34 -4.05 -10.02
CA GLY A 356 -23.60 -2.69 -10.46
C GLY A 356 -22.48 -1.72 -10.11
N TRP A 357 -22.83 -0.43 -10.06
CA TRP A 357 -21.88 0.67 -9.94
C TRP A 357 -22.37 1.70 -8.91
N PRO A 358 -21.47 2.47 -8.26
CA PRO A 358 -21.88 3.44 -7.26
C PRO A 358 -22.76 4.53 -7.88
N ALA A 359 -23.94 4.77 -7.30
CA ALA A 359 -24.86 5.80 -7.77
C ALA A 359 -24.57 7.15 -7.09
N LEU A 360 -23.58 7.89 -7.59
CA LEU A 360 -23.24 9.22 -7.09
C LEU A 360 -24.20 10.28 -7.65
N VAL A 361 -24.66 11.15 -6.78
CA VAL A 361 -25.54 12.29 -7.04
C VAL A 361 -25.04 13.53 -6.31
N LYS A 362 -25.56 14.70 -6.71
CA LYS A 362 -25.32 15.98 -6.03
C LYS A 362 -25.54 15.85 -4.52
N GLY A 363 -24.58 16.31 -3.75
CA GLY A 363 -24.57 16.24 -2.28
C GLY A 363 -23.79 15.05 -1.71
N ASN A 364 -23.50 14.00 -2.49
CA ASN A 364 -22.60 12.94 -2.05
C ASN A 364 -21.20 13.48 -1.75
N LYS A 365 -20.49 12.77 -0.88
CA LYS A 365 -19.15 13.15 -0.42
C LYS A 365 -18.23 11.94 -0.39
N GLY A 366 -16.93 12.18 -0.48
CA GLY A 366 -15.89 11.18 -0.28
C GLY A 366 -14.99 10.95 -1.48
N ASP A 367 -14.12 9.98 -1.35
CA ASP A 367 -13.09 9.66 -2.33
C ASP A 367 -13.66 9.21 -3.69
N GLN A 368 -14.81 8.52 -3.72
CA GLN A 368 -15.48 8.20 -4.99
C GLN A 368 -15.89 9.47 -5.76
N VAL A 369 -16.22 10.55 -5.05
CA VAL A 369 -16.50 11.86 -5.67
C VAL A 369 -15.20 12.54 -6.12
N VAL A 370 -14.12 12.45 -5.33
CA VAL A 370 -12.78 12.90 -5.75
C VAL A 370 -12.42 12.27 -7.09
N TRP A 371 -12.59 10.95 -7.20
CA TRP A 371 -12.28 10.19 -8.40
C TRP A 371 -13.13 10.64 -9.61
N LEU A 372 -14.45 10.78 -9.42
CA LEU A 372 -15.35 11.32 -10.45
C LEU A 372 -14.89 12.70 -10.93
N GLN A 373 -14.57 13.61 -9.99
CA GLN A 373 -14.15 14.97 -10.30
C GLN A 373 -12.81 15.03 -11.03
N GLN A 374 -11.86 14.16 -10.70
CA GLN A 374 -10.58 14.08 -11.41
C GLN A 374 -10.76 13.72 -12.89
N HIS A 375 -11.68 12.80 -13.20
CA HIS A 375 -12.00 12.47 -14.59
C HIS A 375 -12.78 13.62 -15.27
N LEU A 376 -13.84 14.12 -14.63
CA LEU A 376 -14.66 15.20 -15.20
C LEU A 376 -13.88 16.50 -15.41
N ALA A 377 -12.85 16.79 -14.61
CA ALA A 377 -11.98 17.96 -14.81
C ALA A 377 -11.21 17.91 -16.14
N SER A 378 -11.04 16.74 -16.76
CA SER A 378 -10.51 16.61 -18.13
C SER A 378 -11.51 17.02 -19.21
N PHE A 379 -12.81 16.97 -18.90
CA PHE A 379 -13.89 17.32 -19.81
C PHE A 379 -14.37 18.76 -19.60
N ASP A 380 -14.49 19.19 -18.34
CA ASP A 380 -14.93 20.52 -17.96
C ASP A 380 -13.96 21.12 -16.92
N PRO A 381 -13.16 22.14 -17.29
CA PRO A 381 -12.17 22.75 -16.40
C PRO A 381 -12.80 23.55 -15.25
N ALA A 382 -14.12 23.78 -15.24
CA ALA A 382 -14.82 24.37 -14.10
C ALA A 382 -14.96 23.39 -12.92
N VAL A 383 -14.76 22.09 -13.15
CA VAL A 383 -14.77 21.08 -12.08
C VAL A 383 -13.51 21.22 -11.24
N THR A 384 -13.67 21.71 -10.02
CA THR A 384 -12.61 21.67 -9.01
C THR A 384 -12.68 20.36 -8.25
N VAL A 385 -11.56 19.65 -8.15
CA VAL A 385 -11.48 18.43 -7.34
C VAL A 385 -11.60 18.79 -5.86
N SER A 386 -12.71 18.39 -5.28
CA SER A 386 -13.01 18.42 -3.86
C SER A 386 -13.42 17.01 -3.42
N SER A 387 -14.04 16.87 -2.25
CA SER A 387 -14.66 15.61 -1.83
C SER A 387 -16.17 15.75 -1.73
N THR A 388 -16.77 16.74 -2.40
CA THR A 388 -18.21 17.03 -2.36
C THR A 388 -18.73 17.16 -3.78
N PHE A 389 -19.81 16.44 -4.08
CA PHE A 389 -20.47 16.49 -5.36
C PHE A 389 -21.32 17.77 -5.37
N ASP A 390 -20.70 18.87 -5.78
CA ASP A 390 -21.29 20.20 -5.78
C ASP A 390 -22.08 20.52 -7.06
N ALA A 391 -22.57 21.76 -7.17
CA ALA A 391 -23.34 22.20 -8.32
C ALA A 391 -22.52 22.26 -9.62
N ALA A 392 -21.22 22.56 -9.54
CA ALA A 392 -20.32 22.54 -10.70
C ALA A 392 -20.15 21.10 -11.22
N THR A 393 -19.98 20.14 -10.30
CA THR A 393 -19.89 18.71 -10.63
C THR A 393 -21.18 18.18 -11.26
N ASP A 394 -22.36 18.58 -10.75
CA ASP A 394 -23.66 18.18 -11.34
C ASP A 394 -23.84 18.74 -12.75
N THR A 395 -23.50 20.01 -12.94
CA THR A 395 -23.54 20.67 -14.25
C THR A 395 -22.61 19.96 -15.24
N ALA A 396 -21.36 19.72 -14.83
CA ALA A 396 -20.38 19.02 -15.66
C ALA A 396 -20.79 17.58 -16.00
N LEU A 397 -21.37 16.84 -15.04
CA LEU A 397 -21.86 15.49 -15.28
C LEU A 397 -23.01 15.47 -16.29
N ARG A 398 -23.99 16.37 -16.17
CA ARG A 398 -25.12 16.47 -17.11
C ARG A 398 -24.66 16.87 -18.51
N ASN A 399 -23.72 17.81 -18.59
CA ASN A 399 -23.09 18.21 -19.86
C ASN A 399 -22.33 17.03 -20.48
N PHE A 400 -21.60 16.26 -19.66
CA PHE A 400 -20.89 15.06 -20.10
C PHE A 400 -21.86 13.99 -20.61
N GLN A 401 -22.94 13.70 -19.87
CA GLN A 401 -23.98 12.76 -20.31
C GLN A 401 -24.59 13.19 -21.64
N THR A 402 -24.93 14.47 -21.80
CA THR A 402 -25.41 15.04 -23.06
C THR A 402 -24.41 14.82 -24.20
N ALA A 403 -23.13 15.18 -23.98
CA ALA A 403 -22.07 15.06 -24.97
C ALA A 403 -21.76 13.61 -25.36
N ARG A 404 -22.08 12.64 -24.50
CA ARG A 404 -21.90 11.20 -24.75
C ARG A 404 -23.19 10.49 -25.18
N ASN A 405 -24.27 11.23 -25.45
CA ASN A 405 -25.60 10.68 -25.79
C ASN A 405 -26.12 9.68 -24.74
N LEU A 406 -25.85 9.95 -23.47
CA LEU A 406 -26.36 9.19 -22.32
C LEU A 406 -27.60 9.88 -21.74
N PRO A 407 -28.48 9.14 -21.02
CA PRO A 407 -29.55 9.75 -20.24
C PRO A 407 -29.01 10.82 -19.27
N VAL A 408 -29.55 12.04 -19.34
CA VAL A 408 -29.08 13.20 -18.57
C VAL A 408 -29.70 13.21 -17.16
N THR A 409 -29.35 12.21 -16.36
CA THR A 409 -29.90 12.00 -15.02
C THR A 409 -29.23 12.88 -13.96
N GLY A 410 -27.96 13.24 -14.16
CA GLY A 410 -27.10 13.79 -13.09
C GLY A 410 -26.77 12.77 -12.00
N THR A 411 -26.87 11.48 -12.33
CA THR A 411 -26.48 10.35 -11.49
C THR A 411 -25.48 9.49 -12.25
N THR A 412 -24.46 8.97 -11.58
CA THR A 412 -23.54 8.00 -12.20
C THR A 412 -24.14 6.61 -12.21
N ASP A 413 -24.58 6.14 -13.37
CA ASP A 413 -24.94 4.73 -13.60
C ASP A 413 -23.77 3.97 -14.24
N ALA A 414 -23.99 2.69 -14.60
CA ALA A 414 -22.97 1.85 -15.22
C ALA A 414 -22.39 2.48 -16.51
N LEU A 415 -23.25 2.96 -17.41
CA LEU A 415 -22.82 3.55 -18.69
C LEU A 415 -22.09 4.88 -18.47
N THR A 416 -22.56 5.69 -17.52
CA THR A 416 -21.92 6.94 -17.15
C THR A 416 -20.53 6.69 -16.57
N TRP A 417 -20.36 5.74 -15.65
CA TRP A 417 -19.04 5.39 -15.13
C TRP A 417 -18.09 4.88 -16.20
N GLN A 418 -18.53 3.93 -17.04
CA GLN A 418 -17.72 3.42 -18.14
C GLN A 418 -17.25 4.55 -19.07
N ALA A 419 -18.14 5.50 -19.37
CA ALA A 419 -17.80 6.67 -20.18
C ALA A 419 -16.86 7.64 -19.44
N VAL A 420 -17.10 7.96 -18.17
CA VAL A 420 -16.25 8.86 -17.36
C VAL A 420 -14.85 8.30 -17.22
N LEU A 421 -14.70 7.00 -16.94
CA LEU A 421 -13.40 6.34 -16.77
C LEU A 421 -12.58 6.28 -18.08
N SER A 422 -13.20 6.55 -19.24
CA SER A 422 -12.48 6.74 -20.51
C SER A 422 -11.80 8.10 -20.61
N LEU A 423 -12.16 9.07 -19.77
CA LEU A 423 -11.48 10.35 -19.71
C LEU A 423 -10.11 10.19 -19.05
N PRO A 424 -9.09 10.97 -19.47
CA PRO A 424 -7.86 11.07 -18.70
C PRO A 424 -8.14 11.43 -17.25
N LEU A 425 -7.40 10.85 -16.31
CA LEU A 425 -7.49 11.23 -14.89
C LEU A 425 -6.64 12.49 -14.67
N GLN A 426 -7.24 13.60 -14.25
CA GLN A 426 -6.46 14.79 -13.91
C GLN A 426 -5.69 14.57 -12.60
N PRO A 427 -4.36 14.83 -12.59
CA PRO A 427 -3.57 14.73 -11.37
C PRO A 427 -3.93 15.87 -10.41
N VAL A 428 -4.02 15.54 -9.12
CA VAL A 428 -4.22 16.52 -8.05
C VAL A 428 -2.94 16.65 -7.26
N THR A 429 -2.51 17.88 -6.99
CA THR A 429 -1.42 18.13 -6.03
C THR A 429 -2.02 18.37 -4.66
N TRP A 430 -1.98 17.34 -3.81
CA TRP A 430 -2.48 17.41 -2.45
C TRP A 430 -1.51 18.19 -1.54
N THR A 431 -1.89 19.40 -1.14
CA THR A 431 -1.03 20.32 -0.37
C THR A 431 -1.44 20.48 1.11
N LYS A 432 -2.69 20.16 1.46
CA LYS A 432 -3.18 20.22 2.85
C LYS A 432 -2.94 18.89 3.55
N LYS A 433 -2.44 18.97 4.79
CA LYS A 433 -2.14 17.83 5.65
C LYS A 433 -3.38 17.15 6.18
#